data_AF-A0AA90HX55-F1
#
_entry.id   AF-A0AA90HX55-F1
#
_cell.length_a   1.000
_cell.length_b   1.000
_cell.length_c   1.000
_cell.angle_alpha   90.00
_cell.angle_beta   90.00
_cell.angle_gamma   90.00
#
_symmetry.space_group_name_H-M   'P 1'
#
loop_
_entity.id
_entity.type
_entity.pdbx_description
1 polymer ?
#
loop_
_entity_poly.entity_id
_entity_poly.type
_entity_poly.pdbx_seq_one_letter_code
_entity_poly.pdbx_strand_id
1 'polypeptide(L)'
;MSSFQGTARGGVGFQHSVIEEDFDDFDPYSNNHYVISHHLAHAYCASSYAPKKEICVLVSDYAGSATEELEDYEMKFSEWYNSIIECKKPVKLKSENLSIYKIKLGEYFDLKYRESQIPHPNNFSIIQSVGALYENVSRLIFNKEGQHGSLMALAAYNKRKELIKIFEEEDGEIIYHNNWQQMLYKLPSNNNDKFTLTDETKFYLADSCQNAAENILLHYAKKASELTGLKDIALAGGSFLNILANSKIYNSSFFDSVSLPSAPNDAGISIGCAFWGAVKLKDQVNKVTTDRLGIKYELDIDILNKEHKNFISFKKTNTHEVAKLIFDGKIFARCSGRSEFGPRALGGRSILASPLLDSTKNKLNKIKKRQSWRPVAPIILKEEIGNIFHGPLNSSWMTFSYNISDSNLRKMPALEHPDNTTRCQTLDYEDDPWLYDLITKFKEMTGLGVLVNTSFNGPDEPIIENYNQAIDWYLKKIDVDYLLIDNYLVERNNYFIEAIRDNKYRINNNIFILRKFNDGSHNLNDDLILSLNDISLIIKEEPLKRLFLFNQTLNFNDKLLDNKNSNLHFELYNLLIYKFFLINEVLS
;
A
#
# COMPACT_ATOMS: atom_id res chain seq x y z
N MET A 1 -9.95 -5.23 11.67
CA MET A 1 -11.37 -4.82 11.75
C MET A 1 -11.95 -4.93 10.36
N SER A 2 -12.78 -5.93 10.11
CA SER A 2 -13.58 -6.03 8.88
C SER A 2 -14.93 -5.35 9.09
N SER A 3 -15.34 -4.64 8.02
CA SER A 3 -16.63 -4.08 7.59
C SER A 3 -17.76 -3.69 8.57
N PHE A 4 -17.89 -4.26 9.78
CA PHE A 4 -18.87 -3.82 10.79
C PHE A 4 -18.31 -3.66 12.20
N GLN A 5 -17.07 -4.08 12.48
CA GLN A 5 -16.41 -3.70 13.74
C GLN A 5 -16.09 -2.20 13.82
N GLY A 6 -16.12 -1.51 12.67
CA GLY A 6 -15.95 -0.05 12.55
C GLY A 6 -17.20 0.77 12.88
N THR A 7 -18.38 0.17 13.09
CA THR A 7 -19.57 0.91 13.54
C THR A 7 -19.64 1.08 15.07
N ALA A 8 -18.69 0.49 15.81
CA ALA A 8 -18.49 0.84 17.21
C ALA A 8 -18.08 2.32 17.32
N ARG A 9 -18.65 3.04 18.29
CA ARG A 9 -18.29 4.43 18.62
C ARG A 9 -16.77 4.55 18.81
N GLY A 10 -16.04 4.91 17.75
CA GLY A 10 -14.57 4.94 17.75
C GLY A 10 -13.88 4.44 16.47
N GLY A 11 -14.60 3.83 15.52
CA GLY A 11 -14.03 3.49 14.21
C GLY A 11 -13.71 4.72 13.37
N VAL A 12 -12.46 4.87 12.92
CA VAL A 12 -12.05 5.90 11.95
C VAL A 12 -12.12 5.28 10.55
N GLY A 13 -13.31 5.31 9.96
CA GLY A 13 -13.59 4.90 8.58
C GLY A 13 -15.00 5.36 8.26
N PHE A 14 -15.15 6.33 7.36
CA PHE A 14 -16.31 7.23 7.18
C PHE A 14 -16.44 8.37 8.21
N GLN A 15 -15.32 9.00 8.62
CA GLN A 15 -15.40 10.27 9.38
C GLN A 15 -15.63 11.51 8.50
N HIS A 16 -15.58 11.37 7.19
CA HIS A 16 -16.33 12.26 6.31
C HIS A 16 -17.70 11.63 6.10
N SER A 17 -18.74 12.43 6.36
CA SER A 17 -20.04 12.15 5.77
C SER A 17 -19.80 11.89 4.29
N VAL A 18 -20.18 10.72 3.78
CA VAL A 18 -20.22 10.49 2.32
C VAL A 18 -21.27 11.40 1.68
N ILE A 19 -22.04 12.12 2.49
CA ILE A 19 -22.92 13.22 2.09
C ILE A 19 -22.06 14.45 1.78
N GLU A 20 -21.46 14.47 0.58
CA GLU A 20 -21.29 15.75 -0.14
C GLU A 20 -22.67 16.28 -0.54
N GLU A 21 -22.81 17.56 -0.90
CA GLU A 21 -24.09 18.16 -1.35
C GLU A 21 -24.74 17.40 -2.53
N ASP A 22 -23.97 16.53 -3.19
CA ASP A 22 -24.30 15.76 -4.37
C ASP A 22 -24.65 14.29 -4.06
N PHE A 23 -24.42 13.80 -2.83
CA PHE A 23 -24.69 12.40 -2.45
C PHE A 23 -26.14 12.19 -1.97
N ASP A 24 -27.05 13.09 -2.32
CA ASP A 24 -28.50 12.90 -2.21
C ASP A 24 -29.02 11.84 -3.20
N ASP A 25 -28.19 11.40 -4.16
CA ASP A 25 -28.53 10.38 -5.16
C ASP A 25 -28.56 8.92 -4.62
N PHE A 26 -28.03 8.68 -3.41
CA PHE A 26 -27.99 7.34 -2.82
C PHE A 26 -29.04 7.17 -1.72
N ASP A 27 -30.18 6.57 -2.07
CA ASP A 27 -31.14 6.07 -1.10
C ASP A 27 -30.68 4.70 -0.54
N PRO A 28 -30.23 4.61 0.73
CA PRO A 28 -29.79 3.34 1.30
C PRO A 28 -30.94 2.32 1.44
N TYR A 29 -32.20 2.76 1.43
CA TYR A 29 -33.37 1.88 1.46
C TYR A 29 -33.92 1.60 0.06
N SER A 30 -33.23 2.05 -0.98
CA SER A 30 -33.57 1.74 -2.36
C SER A 30 -33.70 0.24 -2.56
N ASN A 31 -34.69 -0.17 -3.35
CA ASN A 31 -34.86 -1.55 -3.76
C ASN A 31 -33.65 -2.10 -4.55
N ASN A 32 -32.76 -1.22 -5.02
CA ASN A 32 -31.55 -1.57 -5.75
C ASN A 32 -30.30 -1.66 -4.85
N HIS A 33 -30.41 -1.38 -3.54
CA HIS A 33 -29.31 -1.55 -2.59
C HIS A 33 -29.36 -2.94 -1.95
N TYR A 34 -28.30 -3.72 -2.16
CA TYR A 34 -28.15 -5.08 -1.67
C TYR A 34 -26.93 -5.22 -0.76
N VAL A 35 -27.06 -6.12 0.20
CA VAL A 35 -25.98 -6.55 1.09
C VAL A 35 -25.70 -8.02 0.79
N ILE A 36 -24.44 -8.34 0.56
CA ILE A 36 -23.97 -9.71 0.33
C ILE A 36 -22.93 -10.10 1.37
N SER A 37 -22.81 -11.40 1.65
CA SER A 37 -21.78 -11.91 2.56
C SER A 37 -20.37 -11.47 2.15
N HIS A 38 -19.53 -11.16 3.15
CA HIS A 38 -18.16 -10.67 2.96
C HIS A 38 -17.29 -11.68 2.19
N HIS A 39 -17.30 -12.96 2.58
CA HIS A 39 -16.57 -13.99 1.84
C HIS A 39 -17.16 -14.26 0.46
N LEU A 40 -18.47 -14.08 0.28
CA LEU A 40 -19.09 -14.20 -1.04
C LEU A 40 -18.56 -13.11 -1.97
N ALA A 41 -18.49 -11.86 -1.49
CA ALA A 41 -17.91 -10.75 -2.26
C ALA A 41 -16.42 -11.00 -2.60
N HIS A 42 -15.62 -11.47 -1.64
CA HIS A 42 -14.25 -11.92 -1.91
C HIS A 42 -14.20 -12.99 -3.01
N ALA A 43 -15.13 -13.95 -2.98
CA ALA A 43 -15.17 -15.02 -3.96
C ALA A 43 -15.55 -14.53 -5.37
N TYR A 44 -16.46 -13.57 -5.49
CA TYR A 44 -16.74 -12.88 -6.76
C TYR A 44 -15.52 -12.13 -7.29
N CYS A 45 -14.79 -11.43 -6.41
CA CYS A 45 -13.57 -10.74 -6.78
C CYS A 45 -12.50 -11.72 -7.27
N ALA A 46 -12.21 -12.81 -6.54
CA ALA A 46 -11.21 -13.79 -6.97
C ALA A 46 -11.59 -14.43 -8.31
N SER A 47 -12.87 -14.77 -8.48
CA SER A 47 -13.39 -15.40 -9.71
C SER A 47 -13.26 -14.50 -10.93
N SER A 48 -13.30 -13.17 -10.77
CA SER A 48 -13.16 -12.24 -11.90
C SER A 48 -11.74 -12.13 -12.44
N TYR A 49 -10.73 -12.59 -11.69
CA TYR A 49 -9.33 -12.66 -12.10
C TYR A 49 -8.91 -14.06 -12.57
N ALA A 50 -9.78 -15.06 -12.40
CA ALA A 50 -9.55 -16.43 -12.80
C ALA A 50 -9.29 -16.57 -14.31
N PRO A 51 -8.40 -17.48 -14.76
CA PRO A 51 -8.22 -17.78 -16.18
C PRO A 51 -9.38 -18.58 -16.77
N LYS A 52 -10.05 -19.42 -15.97
CA LYS A 52 -11.16 -20.28 -16.39
C LYS A 52 -12.48 -19.81 -15.79
N LYS A 53 -13.59 -20.14 -16.48
CA LYS A 53 -14.95 -19.79 -16.03
C LYS A 53 -15.39 -20.56 -14.79
N GLU A 54 -15.03 -21.85 -14.71
CA GLU A 54 -15.27 -22.70 -13.56
C GLU A 54 -13.98 -22.84 -12.75
N ILE A 55 -14.04 -22.50 -11.46
CA ILE A 55 -12.87 -22.41 -10.59
C ILE A 55 -13.20 -22.74 -9.13
N CYS A 56 -12.21 -23.27 -8.41
CA CYS A 56 -12.25 -23.38 -6.96
C CYS A 56 -11.82 -22.04 -6.35
N VAL A 57 -12.55 -21.53 -5.36
CA VAL A 57 -12.13 -20.30 -4.66
C VAL A 57 -11.95 -20.58 -3.18
N LEU A 58 -10.76 -20.27 -2.68
CA LEU A 58 -10.44 -20.33 -1.26
C LEU A 58 -10.36 -18.90 -0.71
N VAL A 59 -11.26 -18.57 0.19
CA VAL A 59 -11.28 -17.30 0.91
C VAL A 59 -10.75 -17.51 2.32
N SER A 60 -9.76 -16.72 2.75
CA SER A 60 -9.25 -16.73 4.13
C SER A 60 -9.00 -15.32 4.63
N ASP A 61 -9.63 -14.98 5.75
CA ASP A 61 -9.61 -13.63 6.31
C ASP A 61 -9.45 -13.67 7.85
N TYR A 62 -9.28 -12.50 8.46
CA TYR A 62 -9.36 -12.38 9.91
C TYR A 62 -10.77 -12.71 10.40
N ALA A 63 -11.78 -12.07 9.81
CA ALA A 63 -13.20 -12.27 10.05
C ALA A 63 -14.02 -11.69 8.88
N GLY A 64 -15.13 -12.31 8.50
CA GLY A 64 -16.11 -11.75 7.56
C GLY A 64 -17.48 -11.57 8.21
N SER A 65 -18.53 -11.83 7.43
CA SER A 65 -19.93 -11.74 7.88
C SER A 65 -20.19 -12.64 9.10
N ALA A 66 -21.02 -12.14 10.01
CA ALA A 66 -21.42 -12.87 11.21
C ALA A 66 -22.87 -13.34 11.07
N THR A 67 -23.10 -14.65 11.13
CA THR A 67 -24.43 -15.27 11.06
C THR A 67 -24.57 -16.38 12.09
N GLU A 68 -25.80 -16.84 12.34
CA GLU A 68 -26.08 -17.98 13.24
C GLU A 68 -25.70 -19.32 12.58
N GLU A 69 -26.15 -19.48 11.34
CA GLU A 69 -26.09 -20.74 10.56
C GLU A 69 -24.87 -20.84 9.64
N LEU A 70 -24.02 -19.82 9.56
CA LEU A 70 -22.84 -19.77 8.66
C LEU A 70 -23.18 -19.84 7.16
N GLU A 71 -24.43 -19.65 6.77
CA GLU A 71 -24.81 -19.56 5.36
C GLU A 71 -24.43 -18.20 4.76
N ASP A 72 -24.25 -18.18 3.44
CA ASP A 72 -24.16 -16.92 2.71
C ASP A 72 -25.53 -16.26 2.58
N TYR A 73 -25.53 -14.93 2.59
CA TYR A 73 -26.72 -14.15 2.30
C TYR A 73 -26.47 -13.15 1.18
N GLU A 74 -27.54 -12.88 0.45
CA GLU A 74 -27.67 -11.82 -0.54
C GLU A 74 -29.10 -11.29 -0.45
N MET A 75 -29.28 -10.13 0.16
CA MET A 75 -30.61 -9.61 0.45
C MET A 75 -30.64 -8.09 0.32
N LYS A 76 -31.84 -7.50 0.27
CA LYS A 76 -31.96 -6.05 0.24
C LYS A 76 -31.45 -5.45 1.54
N PHE A 77 -30.87 -4.25 1.48
CA PHE A 77 -30.39 -3.55 2.68
C PHE A 77 -31.51 -3.36 3.71
N SER A 78 -32.74 -3.07 3.29
CA SER A 78 -33.89 -2.92 4.19
C SER A 78 -34.21 -4.21 4.96
N GLU A 79 -34.16 -5.37 4.29
CA GLU A 79 -34.37 -6.68 4.91
C GLU A 79 -33.25 -7.01 5.90
N TRP A 80 -32.00 -6.79 5.47
CA TRP A 80 -30.82 -6.98 6.31
C TRP A 80 -30.87 -6.09 7.56
N TYR A 81 -31.16 -4.79 7.39
CA TYR A 81 -31.26 -3.81 8.47
C TYR A 81 -32.34 -4.21 9.49
N ASN A 82 -33.52 -4.59 9.01
CA ASN A 82 -34.60 -5.07 9.87
C ASN A 82 -34.19 -6.32 10.66
N SER A 83 -33.47 -7.26 10.05
CA SER A 83 -33.02 -8.48 10.74
C SER A 83 -32.05 -8.21 11.90
N ILE A 84 -31.28 -7.12 11.82
CA ILE A 84 -30.33 -6.72 12.86
C ILE A 84 -31.02 -5.96 14.00
N ILE A 85 -31.88 -4.99 13.67
CA ILE A 85 -32.52 -4.13 14.69
C ILE A 85 -33.64 -4.86 15.44
N GLU A 86 -34.34 -5.80 14.79
CA GLU A 86 -35.49 -6.48 15.38
C GLU A 86 -35.11 -7.71 16.21
N CYS A 87 -33.83 -7.92 16.51
CA CYS A 87 -33.32 -9.14 17.17
C CYS A 87 -34.13 -9.50 18.43
N LYS A 88 -35.07 -10.45 18.30
CA LYS A 88 -36.08 -10.77 19.33
C LYS A 88 -35.52 -11.66 20.44
N LYS A 89 -34.37 -12.29 20.22
CA LYS A 89 -33.70 -13.21 21.16
C LYS A 89 -32.19 -13.10 21.01
N PRO A 90 -31.40 -13.32 22.08
CA PRO A 90 -29.95 -13.41 21.96
C PRO A 90 -29.56 -14.56 21.01
N VAL A 91 -28.78 -14.23 19.99
CA VAL A 91 -28.24 -15.21 19.02
C VAL A 91 -26.74 -15.29 19.19
N LYS A 92 -26.18 -16.51 19.15
CA LYS A 92 -24.73 -16.70 19.16
C LYS A 92 -24.19 -16.56 17.74
N LEU A 93 -23.71 -15.37 17.42
CA LEU A 93 -23.10 -15.09 16.12
C LEU A 93 -21.75 -15.78 15.98
N LYS A 94 -21.52 -16.33 14.79
CA LYS A 94 -20.25 -16.89 14.35
C LYS A 94 -19.79 -16.10 13.14
N SER A 95 -18.54 -15.62 13.16
CA SER A 95 -17.96 -14.89 12.03
C SER A 95 -17.19 -15.85 11.15
N GLU A 96 -17.46 -15.83 9.85
CA GLU A 96 -16.66 -16.57 8.87
C GLU A 96 -15.18 -16.15 8.94
N ASN A 97 -14.27 -17.10 8.77
CA ASN A 97 -12.82 -16.85 8.73
C ASN A 97 -12.13 -17.64 7.60
N LEU A 98 -12.80 -18.68 7.07
CA LEU A 98 -12.41 -19.40 5.87
C LEU A 98 -13.64 -19.92 5.11
N SER A 99 -13.65 -19.79 3.79
CA SER A 99 -14.68 -20.39 2.93
C SER A 99 -14.06 -21.04 1.70
N ILE A 100 -14.58 -22.19 1.29
CA ILE A 100 -14.24 -22.85 0.03
C ILE A 100 -15.48 -22.84 -0.85
N TYR A 101 -15.33 -22.33 -2.06
CA TYR A 101 -16.38 -22.30 -3.06
C TYR A 101 -16.00 -23.10 -4.30
N LYS A 102 -17.02 -23.62 -4.98
CA LYS A 102 -16.95 -24.03 -6.38
C LYS A 102 -17.81 -23.05 -7.18
N ILE A 103 -17.19 -22.31 -8.10
CA ILE A 103 -17.85 -21.21 -8.80
C ILE A 103 -17.76 -21.41 -10.29
N LYS A 104 -18.87 -21.19 -10.99
CA LYS A 104 -18.87 -20.91 -12.42
C LYS A 104 -19.54 -19.56 -12.63
N LEU A 105 -18.72 -18.54 -12.91
CA LEU A 105 -19.16 -17.14 -12.90
C LEU A 105 -20.32 -16.92 -13.89
N GLY A 106 -21.44 -16.39 -13.39
CA GLY A 106 -22.68 -16.20 -14.15
C GLY A 106 -23.63 -17.40 -14.19
N GLU A 107 -23.23 -18.56 -13.64
CA GLU A 107 -24.04 -19.78 -13.61
C GLU A 107 -24.36 -20.25 -12.19
N TYR A 108 -23.35 -20.53 -11.36
CA TYR A 108 -23.55 -20.98 -9.98
C TYR A 108 -22.41 -20.57 -9.05
N PHE A 109 -22.74 -20.48 -7.75
CA PHE A 109 -21.84 -20.23 -6.64
C PHE A 109 -22.18 -21.22 -5.52
N ASP A 110 -21.34 -22.24 -5.35
CA ASP A 110 -21.57 -23.29 -4.35
C ASP A 110 -20.59 -23.14 -3.20
N LEU A 111 -21.08 -22.84 -2.00
CA LEU A 111 -20.30 -22.98 -0.77
C LEU A 111 -20.09 -24.48 -0.47
N LYS A 112 -18.84 -24.93 -0.45
CA LYS A 112 -18.48 -26.34 -0.19
C LYS A 112 -18.05 -26.58 1.25
N TYR A 113 -17.45 -25.58 1.88
CA TYR A 113 -16.96 -25.69 3.26
C TYR A 113 -16.76 -24.29 3.85
N ARG A 114 -16.96 -24.17 5.16
CA ARG A 114 -16.77 -22.93 5.91
C ARG A 114 -16.28 -23.21 7.30
N GLU A 115 -15.29 -22.44 7.73
CA GLU A 115 -14.94 -22.28 9.13
C GLU A 115 -15.41 -20.94 9.67
N SER A 116 -15.52 -20.90 10.98
CA SER A 116 -15.93 -19.71 11.69
C SER A 116 -15.24 -19.60 13.03
N GLN A 117 -15.28 -18.40 13.58
CA GLN A 117 -14.83 -18.10 14.91
C GLN A 117 -15.95 -17.45 15.71
N ILE A 118 -15.90 -17.62 17.01
CA ILE A 118 -16.79 -16.91 17.93
C ILE A 118 -16.05 -15.63 18.35
N PRO A 119 -16.64 -14.44 18.16
CA PRO A 119 -16.06 -13.21 18.67
C PRO A 119 -15.69 -13.35 20.14
N HIS A 120 -14.41 -13.11 20.46
CA HIS A 120 -13.88 -13.30 21.80
C HIS A 120 -13.36 -11.97 22.38
N PRO A 121 -13.63 -11.63 23.65
CA PRO A 121 -13.17 -10.38 24.27
C PRO A 121 -11.64 -10.21 24.28
N ASN A 122 -10.90 -11.34 24.33
CA ASN A 122 -9.43 -11.38 24.24
C ASN A 122 -8.96 -11.84 22.84
N ASN A 123 -9.39 -11.14 21.80
CA ASN A 123 -9.03 -11.42 20.41
C ASN A 123 -7.53 -11.21 20.10
N PHE A 124 -6.83 -10.42 20.92
CA PHE A 124 -5.39 -10.14 20.77
C PHE A 124 -4.48 -11.29 21.24
N SER A 125 -5.03 -12.27 21.96
CA SER A 125 -4.27 -13.43 22.43
C SER A 125 -4.75 -14.74 21.81
N ILE A 126 -6.05 -14.86 21.56
CA ILE A 126 -6.64 -16.09 21.04
C ILE A 126 -6.50 -16.13 19.51
N ILE A 127 -5.95 -17.22 19.02
CA ILE A 127 -5.91 -17.63 17.63
C ILE A 127 -7.11 -18.53 17.35
N GLN A 128 -7.97 -18.09 16.43
CA GLN A 128 -9.08 -18.87 15.87
C GLN A 128 -9.05 -18.89 14.32
N SER A 129 -8.06 -18.25 13.71
CA SER A 129 -7.88 -18.17 12.26
C SER A 129 -6.43 -17.85 11.93
N VAL A 130 -6.03 -18.08 10.67
CA VAL A 130 -4.71 -17.66 10.17
C VAL A 130 -4.54 -16.15 10.25
N GLY A 131 -5.59 -15.38 9.94
CA GLY A 131 -5.59 -13.93 10.09
C GLY A 131 -5.34 -13.50 11.54
N ALA A 132 -5.99 -14.15 12.51
CA ALA A 132 -5.79 -13.87 13.93
C ALA A 132 -4.38 -14.24 14.40
N LEU A 133 -3.84 -15.38 13.96
CA LEU A 133 -2.45 -15.76 14.22
C LEU A 133 -1.48 -14.66 13.77
N TYR A 134 -1.60 -14.24 12.51
CA TYR A 134 -0.69 -13.25 11.92
C TYR A 134 -0.74 -11.91 12.61
N GLU A 135 -1.95 -11.41 12.88
CA GLU A 135 -2.14 -10.14 13.54
C GLU A 135 -1.63 -10.16 14.98
N ASN A 136 -1.93 -11.21 15.75
CA ASN A 136 -1.54 -11.32 17.15
C ASN A 136 -0.02 -11.39 17.32
N VAL A 137 0.67 -12.19 16.51
CA VAL A 137 2.15 -12.27 16.54
C VAL A 137 2.79 -10.99 16.04
N SER A 138 2.24 -10.38 14.97
CA SER A 138 2.70 -9.09 14.44
C SER A 138 2.63 -8.00 15.51
N ARG A 139 1.48 -7.85 16.18
CA ARG A 139 1.31 -6.88 17.26
C ARG A 139 2.25 -7.12 18.42
N LEU A 140 2.45 -8.37 18.82
CA LEU A 140 3.36 -8.71 19.90
C LEU A 140 4.81 -8.28 19.59
N ILE A 141 5.27 -8.48 18.35
CA ILE A 141 6.65 -8.16 17.96
C ILE A 141 6.86 -6.66 17.77
N PHE A 142 5.92 -5.97 17.13
CA PHE A 142 6.10 -4.58 16.70
C PHE A 142 5.39 -3.55 17.58
N ASN A 143 4.53 -3.98 18.50
CA ASN A 143 3.66 -3.10 19.30
C ASN A 143 2.87 -2.10 18.45
N LYS A 144 2.46 -2.52 17.24
CA LYS A 144 1.73 -1.73 16.25
C LYS A 144 0.89 -2.64 15.36
N GLU A 145 -0.27 -2.16 14.93
CA GLU A 145 -1.14 -2.86 13.96
C GLU A 145 -0.55 -2.81 12.55
N GLY A 146 -1.02 -3.69 11.67
CA GLY A 146 -0.73 -3.61 10.23
C GLY A 146 0.72 -3.95 9.84
N GLN A 147 1.50 -4.55 10.75
CA GLN A 147 2.89 -4.94 10.51
C GLN A 147 3.05 -6.35 9.90
N HIS A 148 1.99 -6.92 9.32
CA HIS A 148 1.99 -8.26 8.70
C HIS A 148 3.11 -8.46 7.66
N GLY A 149 3.32 -7.47 6.79
CA GLY A 149 4.39 -7.54 5.78
C GLY A 149 5.79 -7.42 6.37
N SER A 150 5.92 -6.75 7.53
CA SER A 150 7.18 -6.69 8.29
C SER A 150 7.43 -8.01 9.01
N LEU A 151 6.39 -8.64 9.56
CA LEU A 151 6.45 -9.97 10.17
C LEU A 151 6.91 -11.04 9.17
N MET A 152 6.32 -11.04 7.97
CA MET A 152 6.69 -11.95 6.88
C MET A 152 8.16 -11.81 6.49
N ALA A 153 8.67 -10.59 6.33
CA ALA A 153 10.09 -10.36 6.02
C ALA A 153 11.01 -10.76 7.19
N LEU A 154 10.54 -10.63 8.43
CA LEU A 154 11.30 -10.96 9.63
C LEU A 154 11.52 -12.48 9.80
N ALA A 155 10.60 -13.31 9.28
CA ALA A 155 10.67 -14.77 9.36
C ALA A 155 11.97 -15.34 8.77
N ALA A 156 12.49 -14.75 7.69
CA ALA A 156 13.71 -15.20 7.01
C ALA A 156 15.00 -15.06 7.83
N TYR A 157 14.96 -14.37 8.97
CA TYR A 157 16.13 -14.14 9.83
C TYR A 157 16.31 -15.21 10.91
N ASN A 158 15.35 -16.14 11.07
CA ASN A 158 15.47 -17.20 12.07
C ASN A 158 16.57 -18.20 11.67
N LYS A 159 17.45 -18.53 12.62
CA LYS A 159 18.53 -19.52 12.45
C LYS A 159 18.24 -20.85 13.16
N ARG A 160 17.15 -20.92 13.93
CA ARG A 160 16.76 -22.11 14.69
C ARG A 160 16.06 -23.11 13.78
N LYS A 161 16.30 -24.41 14.01
CA LYS A 161 15.64 -25.50 13.27
C LYS A 161 14.27 -25.89 13.85
N GLU A 162 14.15 -25.82 15.17
CA GLU A 162 12.88 -26.09 15.85
C GLU A 162 11.94 -24.91 15.65
N LEU A 163 10.63 -25.15 15.73
CA LEU A 163 9.55 -24.17 15.61
C LEU A 163 8.51 -24.38 16.72
N ILE A 164 7.78 -23.33 17.06
CA ILE A 164 6.66 -23.42 18.00
C ILE A 164 5.54 -24.21 17.33
N LYS A 165 5.04 -25.25 18.00
CA LYS A 165 3.84 -25.97 17.58
C LYS A 165 2.60 -25.10 17.83
N ILE A 166 2.17 -24.38 16.81
CA ILE A 166 1.02 -23.43 16.87
C ILE A 166 -0.30 -24.12 16.50
N PHE A 167 -0.24 -25.19 15.72
CA PHE A 167 -1.41 -25.95 15.31
C PHE A 167 -1.08 -27.43 15.21
N GLU A 168 -2.12 -28.24 15.15
CA GLU A 168 -2.07 -29.64 14.73
C GLU A 168 -3.27 -29.97 13.85
N GLU A 169 -3.18 -31.07 13.11
CA GLU A 169 -4.28 -31.62 12.32
C GLU A 169 -4.85 -32.81 13.08
N GLU A 170 -6.14 -32.78 13.42
CA GLU A 170 -6.88 -33.87 14.04
C GLU A 170 -8.13 -34.15 13.21
N ASP A 171 -8.33 -35.41 12.79
CA ASP A 171 -9.46 -35.84 11.97
C ASP A 171 -9.74 -35.00 10.70
N GLY A 172 -8.69 -34.43 10.10
CA GLY A 172 -8.78 -33.60 8.90
C GLY A 172 -9.23 -32.15 9.15
N GLU A 173 -9.19 -31.72 10.42
CA GLU A 173 -9.48 -30.35 10.85
C GLU A 173 -8.26 -29.74 11.55
N ILE A 174 -8.14 -28.40 11.51
CA ILE A 174 -7.04 -27.66 12.13
C ILE A 174 -7.41 -27.29 13.56
N ILE A 175 -6.56 -27.69 14.51
CA ILE A 175 -6.68 -27.33 15.92
C ILE A 175 -5.58 -26.32 16.30
N TYR A 176 -5.98 -25.13 16.75
CA TYR A 176 -5.05 -24.07 17.15
C TYR A 176 -4.62 -24.20 18.63
N HIS A 177 -3.31 -24.16 18.88
CA HIS A 177 -2.73 -24.14 20.21
C HIS A 177 -2.62 -22.72 20.78
N ASN A 178 -3.58 -22.36 21.63
CA ASN A 178 -3.69 -21.03 22.24
C ASN A 178 -2.76 -20.78 23.44
N ASN A 179 -1.85 -21.71 23.74
CA ASN A 179 -0.80 -21.57 24.76
C ASN A 179 0.57 -21.19 24.16
N TRP A 180 0.64 -20.81 22.89
CA TRP A 180 1.88 -20.43 22.21
C TRP A 180 2.63 -19.28 22.93
N GLN A 181 1.94 -18.37 23.60
CA GLN A 181 2.57 -17.32 24.41
C GLN A 181 3.30 -17.88 25.64
N GLN A 182 2.82 -18.98 26.22
CA GLN A 182 3.49 -19.60 27.37
C GLN A 182 4.87 -20.14 26.98
N MET A 183 5.05 -20.46 25.69
CA MET A 183 6.35 -20.89 25.16
C MET A 183 7.37 -19.75 25.14
N LEU A 184 6.93 -18.48 25.21
CA LEU A 184 7.80 -17.31 25.34
C LEU A 184 8.53 -17.27 26.69
N TYR A 185 7.90 -17.75 27.77
CA TYR A 185 8.55 -17.80 29.09
C TYR A 185 9.73 -18.77 29.14
N LYS A 186 9.88 -19.63 28.13
CA LYS A 186 11.04 -20.54 27.98
C LYS A 186 12.16 -19.93 27.15
N LEU A 187 11.98 -18.75 26.56
CA LEU A 187 12.96 -18.10 25.70
C LEU A 187 13.79 -17.06 26.48
N PRO A 188 15.05 -16.79 26.06
CA PRO A 188 15.89 -15.79 26.69
C PRO A 188 15.23 -14.40 26.62
N SER A 189 15.09 -13.73 27.76
CA SER A 189 14.66 -12.32 27.86
C SER A 189 15.85 -11.44 28.25
N ASN A 190 15.82 -10.16 27.86
CA ASN A 190 16.88 -9.22 28.24
C ASN A 190 16.88 -8.98 29.76
N ASN A 191 18.08 -8.95 30.35
CA ASN A 191 18.34 -8.71 31.76
C ASN A 191 17.54 -7.50 32.30
N ASN A 192 16.82 -7.73 33.40
CA ASN A 192 16.02 -6.81 34.21
C ASN A 192 14.65 -6.35 33.69
N ASP A 193 14.24 -6.70 32.46
CA ASP A 193 12.89 -6.35 31.97
C ASP A 193 12.25 -7.54 31.23
N LYS A 194 11.44 -8.33 31.97
CA LYS A 194 10.84 -9.61 31.51
C LYS A 194 9.92 -9.47 30.29
N PHE A 195 9.64 -8.25 29.82
CA PHE A 195 8.67 -7.97 28.77
C PHE A 195 9.28 -7.55 27.43
N THR A 196 10.60 -7.36 27.32
CA THR A 196 11.23 -6.98 26.03
C THR A 196 11.78 -8.21 25.30
N LEU A 197 11.22 -8.50 24.11
CA LEU A 197 11.67 -9.60 23.24
C LEU A 197 13.04 -9.29 22.63
N THR A 198 13.97 -10.24 22.71
CA THR A 198 15.24 -10.20 21.97
C THR A 198 14.99 -10.36 20.48
N ASP A 199 15.90 -9.89 19.63
CA ASP A 199 15.76 -10.03 18.17
C ASP A 199 15.71 -11.50 17.74
N GLU A 200 16.50 -12.37 18.37
CA GLU A 200 16.45 -13.82 18.13
C GLU A 200 15.05 -14.40 18.44
N THR A 201 14.44 -13.95 19.54
CA THR A 201 13.07 -14.37 19.91
C THR A 201 12.06 -13.86 18.88
N LYS A 202 12.20 -12.62 18.41
CA LYS A 202 11.31 -12.07 17.37
C LYS A 202 11.43 -12.85 16.06
N PHE A 203 12.64 -13.18 15.63
CA PHE A 203 12.86 -13.98 14.41
C PHE A 203 12.23 -15.37 14.55
N TYR A 204 12.46 -16.03 15.68
CA TYR A 204 11.90 -17.35 15.98
C TYR A 204 10.36 -17.37 15.97
N LEU A 205 9.73 -16.34 16.55
CA LEU A 205 8.27 -16.18 16.53
C LEU A 205 7.73 -15.88 15.14
N ALA A 206 8.39 -14.99 14.40
CA ALA A 206 8.00 -14.65 13.04
C ALA A 206 8.03 -15.88 12.14
N ASP A 207 9.09 -16.68 12.21
CA ASP A 207 9.24 -17.91 11.42
C ASP A 207 8.22 -18.99 11.84
N SER A 208 8.02 -19.20 13.15
CA SER A 208 6.99 -20.14 13.63
C SER A 208 5.58 -19.76 13.14
N CYS A 209 5.25 -18.47 13.21
CA CYS A 209 3.98 -17.93 12.72
C CYS A 209 3.83 -18.09 11.20
N GLN A 210 4.86 -17.74 10.45
CA GLN A 210 4.90 -17.84 8.99
C GLN A 210 4.76 -19.30 8.53
N ASN A 211 5.51 -20.22 9.14
CA ASN A 211 5.42 -21.65 8.87
C ASN A 211 4.03 -22.22 9.17
N ALA A 212 3.43 -21.84 10.31
CA ALA A 212 2.09 -22.27 10.67
C ALA A 212 1.04 -21.76 9.66
N ALA A 213 1.06 -20.47 9.31
CA ALA A 213 0.14 -19.90 8.33
C ALA A 213 0.26 -20.59 6.96
N GLU A 214 1.48 -20.82 6.49
CA GLU A 214 1.74 -21.55 5.25
C GLU A 214 1.15 -22.96 5.24
N ASN A 215 1.35 -23.74 6.31
CA ASN A 215 0.89 -25.12 6.37
C ASN A 215 -0.63 -25.20 6.55
N ILE A 216 -1.22 -24.30 7.34
CA ILE A 216 -2.68 -24.23 7.51
C ILE A 216 -3.36 -23.86 6.19
N LEU A 217 -2.88 -22.82 5.50
CA LEU A 217 -3.44 -22.44 4.20
C LEU A 217 -3.23 -23.51 3.14
N LEU A 218 -2.10 -24.24 3.17
CA LEU A 218 -1.85 -25.39 2.30
C LEU A 218 -2.83 -26.54 2.59
N HIS A 219 -3.14 -26.82 3.85
CA HIS A 219 -4.15 -27.81 4.25
C HIS A 219 -5.51 -27.47 3.63
N TYR A 220 -5.98 -26.23 3.77
CA TYR A 220 -7.26 -25.85 3.17
C TYR A 220 -7.22 -25.80 1.64
N ALA A 221 -6.09 -25.47 1.03
CA ALA A 221 -5.93 -25.58 -0.42
C ALA A 221 -6.06 -27.04 -0.89
N LYS A 222 -5.50 -28.00 -0.16
CA LYS A 222 -5.68 -29.44 -0.42
C LYS A 222 -7.16 -29.83 -0.28
N LYS A 223 -7.80 -29.47 0.84
CA LYS A 223 -9.23 -29.71 1.10
C LYS A 223 -10.11 -29.13 0.00
N ALA A 224 -9.76 -27.94 -0.50
CA ALA A 224 -10.45 -27.28 -1.60
C ALA A 224 -10.32 -28.05 -2.93
N SER A 225 -9.14 -28.59 -3.24
CA SER A 225 -8.96 -29.49 -4.40
C SER A 225 -9.81 -30.75 -4.28
N GLU A 226 -9.87 -31.37 -3.09
CA GLU A 226 -10.61 -32.61 -2.84
C GLU A 226 -12.13 -32.40 -2.90
N LEU A 227 -12.65 -31.34 -2.28
CA LEU A 227 -14.09 -31.04 -2.24
C LEU A 227 -14.65 -30.58 -3.59
N THR A 228 -13.86 -29.88 -4.40
CA THR A 228 -14.34 -29.34 -5.69
C THR A 228 -14.03 -30.24 -6.88
N GLY A 229 -12.99 -31.07 -6.78
CA GLY A 229 -12.43 -31.85 -7.88
C GLY A 229 -11.76 -31.00 -8.98
N LEU A 230 -11.60 -29.69 -8.78
CA LEU A 230 -11.03 -28.78 -9.77
C LEU A 230 -9.51 -28.67 -9.62
N LYS A 231 -8.85 -28.37 -10.74
CA LYS A 231 -7.39 -28.18 -10.83
C LYS A 231 -6.96 -26.72 -10.98
N ASP A 232 -7.88 -25.78 -10.81
CA ASP A 232 -7.59 -24.36 -10.83
C ASP A 232 -8.17 -23.72 -9.58
N ILE A 233 -7.39 -22.86 -8.93
CA ILE A 233 -7.79 -22.17 -7.71
C ILE A 233 -7.60 -20.65 -7.82
N ALA A 234 -8.54 -19.90 -7.29
CA ALA A 234 -8.37 -18.49 -6.97
C ALA A 234 -8.33 -18.28 -5.45
N LEU A 235 -7.43 -17.44 -4.99
CA LEU A 235 -7.25 -17.14 -3.57
C LEU A 235 -7.71 -15.70 -3.26
N ALA A 236 -8.47 -15.50 -2.19
CA ALA A 236 -8.95 -14.19 -1.76
C ALA A 236 -9.10 -14.09 -0.22
N GLY A 237 -9.25 -12.87 0.30
CA GLY A 237 -9.15 -12.56 1.72
C GLY A 237 -7.74 -12.12 2.14
N GLY A 238 -7.66 -11.36 3.24
CA GLY A 238 -6.44 -10.70 3.69
C GLY A 238 -5.26 -11.63 3.94
N SER A 239 -5.51 -12.91 4.27
CA SER A 239 -4.47 -13.91 4.50
C SER A 239 -3.60 -14.15 3.25
N PHE A 240 -4.13 -13.96 2.04
CA PHE A 240 -3.38 -14.17 0.79
C PHE A 240 -2.59 -12.95 0.31
N LEU A 241 -2.46 -11.91 1.14
CA LEU A 241 -1.34 -10.96 1.02
C LEU A 241 0.00 -11.62 1.42
N ASN A 242 -0.04 -12.82 2.02
CA ASN A 242 1.11 -13.66 2.34
C ASN A 242 1.62 -14.40 1.09
N ILE A 243 2.62 -13.80 0.43
CA ILE A 243 3.18 -14.32 -0.82
C ILE A 243 3.90 -15.66 -0.66
N LEU A 244 4.36 -16.00 0.55
CA LEU A 244 5.03 -17.27 0.84
C LEU A 244 4.01 -18.41 0.89
N ALA A 245 2.86 -18.19 1.54
CA ALA A 245 1.74 -19.13 1.51
C ALA A 245 1.21 -19.34 0.08
N ASN A 246 1.07 -18.26 -0.69
CA ASN A 246 0.65 -18.33 -2.10
C ASN A 246 1.61 -19.20 -2.93
N SER A 247 2.92 -18.97 -2.81
CA SER A 247 3.94 -19.76 -3.51
C SER A 247 3.95 -21.23 -3.06
N LYS A 248 3.70 -21.51 -1.78
CA LYS A 248 3.61 -22.88 -1.28
C LYS A 248 2.43 -23.63 -1.88
N ILE A 249 1.26 -22.97 -1.99
CA ILE A 249 0.09 -23.53 -2.66
C ILE A 249 0.38 -23.76 -4.14
N TYR A 250 1.00 -22.80 -4.83
CA TYR A 250 1.42 -22.96 -6.23
C TYR A 250 2.34 -24.17 -6.44
N ASN A 251 3.32 -24.38 -5.56
CA ASN A 251 4.29 -25.47 -5.67
C ASN A 251 3.75 -26.85 -5.19
N SER A 252 2.52 -26.92 -4.68
CA SER A 252 1.97 -28.12 -4.04
C SER A 252 1.55 -29.24 -5.00
N SER A 253 1.46 -28.96 -6.31
CA SER A 253 0.88 -29.83 -7.35
C SER A 253 -0.62 -30.16 -7.20
N PHE A 254 -1.32 -29.57 -6.22
CA PHE A 254 -2.77 -29.76 -6.09
C PHE A 254 -3.54 -29.13 -7.27
N PHE A 255 -2.99 -28.05 -7.81
CA PHE A 255 -3.58 -27.24 -8.87
C PHE A 255 -2.60 -27.03 -10.03
N ASP A 256 -3.13 -27.00 -11.24
CA ASP A 256 -2.43 -26.63 -12.48
C ASP A 256 -2.28 -25.10 -12.58
N SER A 257 -3.19 -24.34 -11.98
CA SER A 257 -3.11 -22.88 -11.92
C SER A 257 -3.60 -22.30 -10.60
N VAL A 258 -2.89 -21.26 -10.14
CA VAL A 258 -3.23 -20.47 -8.95
C VAL A 258 -3.34 -19.01 -9.38
N SER A 259 -4.47 -18.38 -9.09
CA SER A 259 -4.75 -16.98 -9.44
C SER A 259 -5.15 -16.17 -8.22
N LEU A 260 -4.84 -14.88 -8.24
CA LEU A 260 -5.18 -13.93 -7.18
C LEU A 260 -5.54 -12.58 -7.81
N PRO A 261 -6.48 -11.83 -7.22
CA PRO A 261 -6.69 -10.42 -7.57
C PRO A 261 -5.50 -9.56 -7.10
N SER A 262 -5.38 -8.34 -7.63
CA SER A 262 -4.36 -7.38 -7.17
C SER A 262 -4.57 -6.94 -5.72
N ALA A 263 -5.83 -6.96 -5.27
CA ALA A 263 -6.27 -6.66 -3.93
C ALA A 263 -7.08 -7.84 -3.35
N PRO A 264 -6.43 -8.90 -2.84
CA PRO A 264 -7.14 -10.02 -2.22
C PRO A 264 -7.75 -9.64 -0.87
N ASN A 265 -7.31 -8.55 -0.24
CA ASN A 265 -7.90 -8.02 0.99
C ASN A 265 -9.23 -7.30 0.74
N ASP A 266 -9.82 -6.74 1.80
CA ASP A 266 -11.15 -6.10 1.79
C ASP A 266 -11.35 -5.00 0.73
N ALA A 267 -10.29 -4.39 0.21
CA ALA A 267 -10.43 -3.49 -0.94
C ALA A 267 -11.11 -4.19 -2.14
N GLY A 268 -10.76 -5.46 -2.40
CA GLY A 268 -11.32 -6.26 -3.47
C GLY A 268 -12.83 -6.53 -3.37
N ILE A 269 -13.43 -6.36 -2.19
CA ILE A 269 -14.88 -6.57 -2.00
C ILE A 269 -15.70 -5.62 -2.87
N SER A 270 -15.23 -4.39 -3.10
CA SER A 270 -15.89 -3.44 -4.01
C SER A 270 -16.04 -4.00 -5.43
N ILE A 271 -14.97 -4.61 -5.97
CA ILE A 271 -14.99 -5.32 -7.25
C ILE A 271 -15.91 -6.53 -7.15
N GLY A 272 -15.83 -7.30 -6.07
CA GLY A 272 -16.70 -8.44 -5.81
C GLY A 272 -18.19 -8.11 -5.88
N CYS A 273 -18.62 -7.05 -5.18
CA CYS A 273 -19.99 -6.56 -5.20
C CYS A 273 -20.44 -6.08 -6.58
N ALA A 274 -19.56 -5.40 -7.33
CA ALA A 274 -19.86 -4.99 -8.70
C ALA A 274 -20.05 -6.19 -9.63
N PHE A 275 -19.20 -7.21 -9.53
CA PHE A 275 -19.33 -8.45 -10.29
C PHE A 275 -20.58 -9.25 -9.90
N TRP A 276 -20.91 -9.30 -8.61
CA TRP A 276 -22.18 -9.87 -8.14
C TRP A 276 -23.38 -9.15 -8.79
N GLY A 277 -23.37 -7.81 -8.76
CA GLY A 277 -24.43 -7.00 -9.36
C GLY A 277 -24.57 -7.25 -10.87
N ALA A 278 -23.45 -7.27 -11.60
CA ALA A 278 -23.43 -7.56 -13.03
C ALA A 278 -24.03 -8.95 -13.34
N VAL A 279 -23.68 -9.98 -12.55
CA VAL A 279 -24.28 -11.32 -12.67
C VAL A 279 -25.79 -11.29 -12.43
N LYS A 280 -26.26 -10.58 -11.40
CA LYS A 280 -27.71 -10.46 -11.09
C LYS A 280 -28.49 -9.74 -12.18
N LEU A 281 -27.88 -8.70 -12.77
CA LEU A 281 -28.45 -7.95 -13.88
C LEU A 281 -28.34 -8.70 -15.22
N LYS A 282 -27.69 -9.86 -15.26
CA LYS A 282 -27.37 -10.63 -16.48
C LYS A 282 -26.57 -9.80 -17.49
N ASP A 283 -25.73 -8.91 -16.98
CA ASP A 283 -24.82 -8.11 -17.80
C ASP A 283 -23.62 -8.94 -18.26
N GLN A 284 -22.86 -8.42 -19.23
CA GLN A 284 -21.65 -9.06 -19.69
C GLN A 284 -20.55 -8.94 -18.64
N VAL A 285 -20.15 -10.08 -18.08
CA VAL A 285 -19.08 -10.16 -17.10
C VAL A 285 -17.75 -10.50 -17.80
N ASN A 286 -16.89 -9.50 -17.95
CA ASN A 286 -15.56 -9.68 -18.52
C ASN A 286 -14.51 -9.92 -17.41
N LYS A 287 -13.46 -10.66 -17.74
CA LYS A 287 -12.33 -10.87 -16.84
C LYS A 287 -11.62 -9.54 -16.55
N VAL A 288 -11.18 -9.34 -15.30
CA VAL A 288 -10.28 -8.22 -14.98
C VAL A 288 -8.90 -8.50 -15.56
N THR A 289 -8.41 -7.58 -16.39
CA THR A 289 -7.10 -7.67 -17.07
C THR A 289 -6.09 -6.67 -16.56
N THR A 290 -6.51 -5.65 -15.81
CA THR A 290 -5.63 -4.59 -15.31
C THR A 290 -6.03 -4.16 -13.90
N ASP A 291 -5.03 -3.79 -13.12
CA ASP A 291 -5.17 -3.13 -11.82
C ASP A 291 -5.22 -1.60 -11.94
N ARG A 292 -5.03 -1.04 -13.14
CA ARG A 292 -5.03 0.40 -13.44
C ARG A 292 -6.44 1.00 -13.42
N LEU A 293 -7.12 0.87 -12.29
CA LEU A 293 -8.53 1.22 -12.09
C LEU A 293 -8.75 2.59 -11.46
N GLY A 294 -7.68 3.29 -11.04
CA GLY A 294 -7.79 4.63 -10.45
C GLY A 294 -8.21 5.72 -11.43
N ILE A 295 -8.16 6.98 -10.99
CA ILE A 295 -8.61 8.09 -11.82
C ILE A 295 -7.54 8.39 -12.88
N LYS A 296 -7.97 8.67 -14.12
CA LYS A 296 -7.09 9.23 -15.15
C LYS A 296 -7.13 10.74 -15.03
N TYR A 297 -6.09 11.34 -14.45
CA TYR A 297 -5.94 12.78 -14.38
C TYR A 297 -5.49 13.32 -15.73
N GLU A 298 -6.06 14.45 -16.15
CA GLU A 298 -5.55 15.18 -17.30
C GLU A 298 -4.21 15.83 -16.94
N LEU A 299 -3.23 15.67 -17.83
CA LEU A 299 -1.90 16.25 -17.66
C LEU A 299 -1.83 17.56 -18.44
N ASP A 300 -1.89 18.68 -17.73
CA ASP A 300 -1.59 20.00 -18.27
C ASP A 300 -0.23 20.48 -17.73
N ILE A 301 0.81 20.28 -18.55
CA ILE A 301 2.17 20.68 -18.21
C ILE A 301 2.29 22.20 -18.09
N ASP A 302 1.53 22.98 -18.84
CA ASP A 302 1.64 24.45 -18.78
C ASP A 302 1.09 24.98 -17.45
N ILE A 303 -0.01 24.40 -16.97
CA ILE A 303 -0.55 24.69 -15.63
C ILE A 303 0.45 24.26 -14.54
N LEU A 304 0.88 22.99 -14.54
CA LEU A 304 1.81 22.48 -13.52
C LEU A 304 3.14 23.24 -13.51
N ASN A 305 3.67 23.54 -14.69
CA ASN A 305 4.89 24.35 -14.81
C ASN A 305 4.64 25.77 -14.32
N LYS A 306 3.51 26.41 -14.64
CA LYS A 306 3.20 27.76 -14.13
C LYS A 306 3.07 27.79 -12.61
N GLU A 307 2.42 26.79 -12.02
CA GLU A 307 2.21 26.67 -10.57
C GLU A 307 3.52 26.40 -9.82
N HIS A 308 4.42 25.61 -10.41
CA HIS A 308 5.65 25.16 -9.76
C HIS A 308 6.94 25.68 -10.39
N LYS A 309 6.89 26.67 -11.30
CA LYS A 309 8.03 27.18 -12.11
C LYS A 309 9.29 27.55 -11.32
N ASN A 310 9.13 27.91 -10.05
CA ASN A 310 10.23 28.32 -9.20
C ASN A 310 10.95 27.13 -8.53
N PHE A 311 10.29 25.97 -8.48
CA PHE A 311 10.76 24.79 -7.75
C PHE A 311 11.16 23.65 -8.68
N ILE A 312 10.47 23.48 -9.80
CA ILE A 312 10.71 22.41 -10.75
C ILE A 312 10.72 22.93 -12.19
N SER A 313 11.29 22.12 -13.07
CA SER A 313 11.17 22.27 -14.51
C SER A 313 10.76 20.94 -15.14
N PHE A 314 10.01 21.03 -16.23
CA PHE A 314 9.56 19.87 -17.00
C PHE A 314 10.37 19.78 -18.29
N LYS A 315 10.93 18.61 -18.55
CA LYS A 315 11.63 18.30 -19.80
C LYS A 315 11.05 17.02 -20.39
N LYS A 316 10.56 17.08 -21.62
CA LYS A 316 10.14 15.87 -22.33
C LYS A 316 11.35 14.94 -22.49
N THR A 317 11.18 13.66 -22.16
CA THR A 317 12.26 12.66 -22.18
C THR A 317 11.83 11.40 -22.93
N ASN A 318 12.77 10.48 -23.12
CA ASN A 318 12.53 9.16 -23.69
C ASN A 318 13.06 8.08 -22.76
N THR A 319 12.63 6.84 -23.01
CA THR A 319 12.98 5.64 -22.24
C THR A 319 14.48 5.37 -22.20
N HIS A 320 15.23 5.67 -23.27
CA HIS A 320 16.67 5.48 -23.32
C HIS A 320 17.42 6.44 -22.38
N GLU A 321 17.04 7.72 -22.35
CA GLU A 321 17.59 8.69 -21.40
C GLU A 321 17.33 8.29 -19.94
N VAL A 322 16.10 7.89 -19.64
CA VAL A 322 15.73 7.45 -18.29
C VAL A 322 16.44 6.14 -17.91
N ALA A 323 16.55 5.17 -18.83
CA ALA A 323 17.30 3.92 -18.61
C ALA A 323 18.76 4.20 -18.26
N LYS A 324 19.39 5.14 -18.98
CA LYS A 324 20.77 5.55 -18.72
C LYS A 324 20.92 6.18 -17.33
N LEU A 325 20.02 7.07 -16.94
CA LEU A 325 20.05 7.68 -15.61
C LEU A 325 19.85 6.63 -14.50
N ILE A 326 18.93 5.68 -14.68
CA ILE A 326 18.75 4.57 -13.75
C ILE A 326 20.02 3.71 -13.68
N PHE A 327 20.64 3.40 -14.82
CA PHE A 327 21.93 2.70 -14.89
C PHE A 327 23.03 3.43 -14.11
N ASP A 328 23.08 4.76 -14.21
CA ASP A 328 23.98 5.63 -13.43
C ASP A 328 23.61 5.73 -11.93
N GLY A 329 22.61 4.96 -11.47
CA GLY A 329 22.25 4.83 -10.05
C GLY A 329 21.24 5.85 -9.54
N LYS A 330 20.56 6.56 -10.46
CA LYS A 330 19.52 7.54 -10.12
C LYS A 330 18.21 6.87 -9.73
N ILE A 331 17.53 7.44 -8.74
CA ILE A 331 16.23 6.98 -8.23
C ILE A 331 15.13 7.88 -8.80
N PHE A 332 14.12 7.25 -9.39
CA PHE A 332 12.99 7.92 -10.00
C PHE A 332 11.72 7.66 -9.20
N ALA A 333 10.95 8.68 -8.88
CA ALA A 333 9.53 8.51 -8.59
C ALA A 333 8.75 8.64 -9.89
N ARG A 334 7.86 7.70 -10.21
CA ARG A 334 7.06 7.64 -11.43
C ARG A 334 5.58 7.78 -11.10
N CYS A 335 4.92 8.76 -11.73
CA CYS A 335 3.48 8.98 -11.71
C CYS A 335 2.98 8.96 -13.16
N SER A 336 2.35 7.87 -13.60
CA SER A 336 1.93 7.73 -15.00
C SER A 336 0.58 7.04 -15.12
N GLY A 337 -0.25 7.53 -16.04
CA GLY A 337 -1.59 7.00 -16.30
C GLY A 337 -2.47 6.88 -15.05
N ARG A 338 -3.39 5.92 -15.08
CA ARG A 338 -4.26 5.58 -13.94
C ARG A 338 -3.44 4.92 -12.83
N SER A 339 -3.80 5.16 -11.57
CA SER A 339 -3.18 4.47 -10.44
C SER A 339 -3.63 3.01 -10.34
N GLU A 340 -2.77 2.22 -9.72
CA GLU A 340 -2.96 0.82 -9.36
C GLU A 340 -4.02 0.65 -8.25
N PHE A 341 -4.84 -0.39 -8.36
CA PHE A 341 -5.78 -0.81 -7.34
C PHE A 341 -5.17 -1.91 -6.47
N GLY A 342 -5.04 -1.63 -5.18
CA GLY A 342 -4.51 -2.55 -4.18
C GLY A 342 -3.28 -2.01 -3.43
N PRO A 343 -2.63 -2.84 -2.61
CA PRO A 343 -1.57 -2.39 -1.71
C PRO A 343 -0.18 -2.33 -2.36
N ARG A 344 -0.07 -2.61 -3.66
CA ARG A 344 1.21 -2.71 -4.39
C ARG A 344 1.25 -1.64 -5.48
N ALA A 345 2.38 -0.96 -5.58
CA ALA A 345 2.69 -0.21 -6.79
C ALA A 345 3.21 -1.16 -7.85
N LEU A 346 2.64 -1.08 -9.05
CA LEU A 346 2.83 -2.00 -10.16
C LEU A 346 3.27 -1.23 -11.40
N GLY A 347 4.08 -0.18 -11.17
CA GLY A 347 4.86 0.51 -12.19
C GLY A 347 4.55 2.00 -12.31
N GLY A 348 3.38 2.49 -11.88
CA GLY A 348 2.88 3.79 -12.31
C GLY A 348 2.54 4.75 -11.17
N ARG A 349 2.51 4.26 -9.94
CA ARG A 349 2.79 5.04 -8.73
C ARG A 349 3.97 4.40 -8.00
N SER A 350 5.12 4.37 -8.67
CA SER A 350 6.29 3.57 -8.30
C SER A 350 7.53 4.43 -8.08
N ILE A 351 8.40 4.01 -7.18
CA ILE A 351 9.78 4.45 -7.12
C ILE A 351 10.62 3.38 -7.80
N LEU A 352 11.28 3.76 -8.89
CA LEU A 352 12.10 2.92 -9.75
C LEU A 352 13.59 3.18 -9.48
N ALA A 353 14.38 2.11 -9.41
CA ALA A 353 15.82 2.21 -9.20
C ALA A 353 16.58 1.02 -9.83
N SER A 354 17.90 1.18 -9.99
CA SER A 354 18.76 0.12 -10.52
C SER A 354 18.96 -1.02 -9.50
N PRO A 355 18.80 -2.29 -9.93
CA PRO A 355 19.06 -3.43 -9.07
C PRO A 355 20.57 -3.73 -8.90
N LEU A 356 21.43 -3.10 -9.70
CA LEU A 356 22.86 -3.42 -9.82
C LEU A 356 23.71 -2.94 -8.64
N LEU A 357 23.18 -2.02 -7.81
CA LEU A 357 23.94 -1.35 -6.76
C LEU A 357 23.51 -1.83 -5.38
N ASP A 358 24.47 -2.27 -4.56
CA ASP A 358 24.25 -2.65 -3.15
C ASP A 358 23.56 -1.52 -2.35
N SER A 359 23.92 -0.27 -2.67
CA SER A 359 23.39 0.91 -1.99
C SER A 359 21.91 1.18 -2.26
N THR A 360 21.33 0.64 -3.35
CA THR A 360 19.94 0.92 -3.76
C THR A 360 18.95 0.56 -2.65
N LYS A 361 19.07 -0.64 -2.06
CA LYS A 361 18.18 -1.10 -0.97
C LYS A 361 18.20 -0.14 0.21
N ASN A 362 19.39 0.28 0.62
CA ASN A 362 19.57 1.19 1.76
C ASN A 362 19.02 2.59 1.47
N LYS A 363 19.25 3.14 0.27
CA LYS A 363 18.68 4.44 -0.14
C LYS A 363 17.15 4.40 -0.16
N LEU A 364 16.56 3.36 -0.75
CA LEU A 364 15.12 3.19 -0.78
C LEU A 364 14.54 3.03 0.64
N ASN A 365 15.16 2.23 1.51
CA ASN A 365 14.72 2.09 2.90
C ASN A 365 14.80 3.41 3.68
N LYS A 366 15.81 4.26 3.41
CA LYS A 366 15.93 5.60 3.97
C LYS A 366 14.81 6.53 3.48
N ILE A 367 14.55 6.59 2.17
CA ILE A 367 13.44 7.38 1.58
C ILE A 367 12.11 7.02 2.25
N LYS A 368 11.90 5.73 2.53
CA LYS A 368 10.68 5.18 3.13
C LYS A 368 10.64 5.27 4.66
N LYS A 369 11.66 5.85 5.31
CA LYS A 369 11.89 5.86 6.77
C LYS A 369 11.57 4.51 7.43
N ARG A 370 12.02 3.40 6.85
CA ARG A 370 11.76 2.02 7.33
C ARG A 370 13.05 1.27 7.62
N GLN A 371 12.94 0.13 8.29
CA GLN A 371 14.11 -0.67 8.70
C GLN A 371 14.97 -1.09 7.50
N SER A 372 16.29 -1.05 7.66
CA SER A 372 17.28 -1.32 6.60
C SER A 372 17.21 -2.73 6.02
N TRP A 373 16.72 -3.69 6.81
CA TRP A 373 16.56 -5.09 6.42
C TRP A 373 15.33 -5.36 5.54
N ARG A 374 14.41 -4.40 5.37
CA ARG A 374 13.21 -4.65 4.56
C ARG A 374 13.58 -4.87 3.09
N PRO A 375 13.09 -5.95 2.45
CA PRO A 375 13.38 -6.22 1.05
C PRO A 375 12.74 -5.18 0.13
N VAL A 376 13.32 -5.07 -1.07
CA VAL A 376 12.74 -4.37 -2.23
C VAL A 376 12.32 -5.41 -3.27
N ALA A 377 11.36 -5.05 -4.13
CA ALA A 377 10.79 -5.97 -5.11
C ALA A 377 11.27 -5.59 -6.53
N PRO A 378 11.56 -6.56 -7.40
CA PRO A 378 11.76 -6.31 -8.83
C PRO A 378 10.46 -6.18 -9.63
N ILE A 379 10.53 -5.39 -10.71
CA ILE A 379 9.69 -5.50 -11.91
C ILE A 379 10.56 -6.02 -13.07
N ILE A 380 10.07 -7.01 -13.81
CA ILE A 380 10.81 -7.74 -14.86
C ILE A 380 9.97 -7.86 -16.14
N LEU A 381 10.63 -7.82 -17.30
CA LEU A 381 9.99 -8.23 -18.56
C LEU A 381 9.54 -9.69 -18.46
N LYS A 382 8.28 -9.99 -18.77
CA LYS A 382 7.72 -11.32 -18.54
C LYS A 382 8.54 -12.45 -19.17
N GLU A 383 9.06 -12.25 -20.36
CA GLU A 383 9.89 -13.22 -21.08
C GLU A 383 11.24 -13.54 -20.40
N GLU A 384 11.70 -12.69 -19.48
CA GLU A 384 12.97 -12.88 -18.76
C GLU A 384 12.80 -13.62 -17.43
N ILE A 385 11.57 -13.76 -16.92
CA ILE A 385 11.35 -14.24 -15.54
C ILE A 385 11.96 -15.62 -15.29
N GLY A 386 11.77 -16.56 -16.23
CA GLY A 386 12.29 -17.93 -16.11
C GLY A 386 13.81 -18.03 -16.19
N ASN A 387 14.50 -17.00 -16.70
CA ASN A 387 15.96 -16.95 -16.77
C ASN A 387 16.58 -16.43 -15.46
N ILE A 388 15.83 -15.62 -14.72
CA ILE A 388 16.34 -14.87 -13.57
C ILE A 388 15.85 -15.45 -12.24
N PHE A 389 14.57 -15.84 -12.19
CA PHE A 389 13.85 -16.21 -10.98
C PHE A 389 13.24 -17.61 -11.09
N HIS A 390 13.20 -18.34 -9.98
CA HIS A 390 12.52 -19.62 -9.88
C HIS A 390 11.18 -19.46 -9.14
N GLY A 391 10.07 -19.61 -9.88
CA GLY A 391 8.70 -19.46 -9.38
C GLY A 391 7.70 -19.42 -10.55
N PRO A 392 6.47 -18.90 -10.34
CA PRO A 392 5.48 -18.77 -11.40
C PRO A 392 5.95 -17.90 -12.56
N LEU A 393 5.66 -18.29 -13.81
CA LEU A 393 6.03 -17.51 -14.99
C LEU A 393 5.17 -16.25 -15.20
N ASN A 394 4.11 -16.09 -14.42
CA ASN A 394 3.25 -14.91 -14.45
C ASN A 394 2.97 -14.44 -13.02
N SER A 395 3.24 -13.16 -12.74
CA SER A 395 3.00 -12.51 -11.45
C SER A 395 2.80 -11.01 -11.66
N SER A 396 1.76 -10.63 -12.40
CA SER A 396 1.45 -9.22 -12.67
C SER A 396 1.23 -8.40 -11.40
N TRP A 397 0.82 -9.04 -10.29
CA TRP A 397 0.37 -8.36 -9.07
C TRP A 397 1.32 -8.46 -7.87
N MET A 398 2.54 -9.00 -8.05
CA MET A 398 3.48 -9.26 -6.95
C MET A 398 2.91 -10.13 -5.81
N THR A 399 2.16 -11.16 -6.16
CA THR A 399 1.46 -12.05 -5.21
C THR A 399 2.22 -13.33 -4.88
N PHE A 400 3.36 -13.58 -5.52
CA PHE A 400 4.20 -14.77 -5.32
C PHE A 400 5.62 -14.40 -4.86
N SER A 401 6.21 -15.30 -4.08
CA SER A 401 7.63 -15.34 -3.78
C SER A 401 8.40 -16.21 -4.79
N TYR A 402 9.64 -15.80 -5.06
CA TYR A 402 10.57 -16.35 -6.03
C TYR A 402 11.94 -16.58 -5.40
N ASN A 403 12.60 -17.67 -5.77
CA ASN A 403 14.01 -17.88 -5.42
C ASN A 403 14.93 -17.25 -6.46
N ILE A 404 16.04 -16.66 -6.01
CA ILE A 404 17.10 -16.11 -6.85
C ILE A 404 18.36 -16.96 -6.69
N SER A 405 18.98 -17.37 -7.80
CA SER A 405 20.29 -18.04 -7.72
C SER A 405 21.38 -17.06 -7.28
N ASP A 406 22.41 -17.54 -6.56
CA ASP A 406 23.55 -16.70 -6.15
C ASP A 406 24.22 -16.00 -7.34
N SER A 407 24.21 -16.65 -8.51
CA SER A 407 24.80 -16.08 -9.74
C SER A 407 24.03 -14.86 -10.25
N ASN A 408 22.70 -14.87 -10.15
CA ASN A 408 21.85 -13.73 -10.51
C ASN A 408 21.86 -12.68 -9.40
N LEU A 409 21.91 -13.10 -8.14
CA LEU A 409 21.98 -12.19 -7.00
C LEU A 409 23.24 -11.35 -7.01
N ARG A 410 24.40 -11.92 -7.38
CA ARG A 410 25.64 -11.16 -7.59
C ARG A 410 25.53 -10.05 -8.64
N LYS A 411 24.62 -10.20 -9.62
CA LYS A 411 24.36 -9.15 -10.63
C LYS A 411 23.33 -8.14 -10.17
N MET A 412 22.50 -8.49 -9.18
CA MET A 412 21.39 -7.68 -8.67
C MET A 412 21.41 -7.58 -7.13
N PRO A 413 22.51 -7.10 -6.54
CA PRO A 413 22.70 -7.13 -5.09
C PRO A 413 21.67 -6.30 -4.32
N ALA A 414 21.00 -5.33 -4.96
CA ALA A 414 19.89 -4.61 -4.34
C ALA A 414 18.74 -5.52 -3.90
N LEU A 415 18.58 -6.68 -4.54
CA LEU A 415 17.49 -7.64 -4.27
C LEU A 415 17.84 -8.65 -3.16
N GLU A 416 19.04 -8.57 -2.58
CA GLU A 416 19.49 -9.50 -1.54
C GLU A 416 18.57 -9.53 -0.32
N HIS A 417 18.15 -10.74 0.03
CA HIS A 417 17.40 -11.11 1.22
C HIS A 417 18.06 -12.35 1.85
N PRO A 418 17.99 -12.57 3.19
CA PRO A 418 18.75 -13.64 3.85
C PRO A 418 18.48 -15.06 3.34
N ASP A 419 17.29 -15.30 2.81
CA ASP A 419 16.86 -16.60 2.28
C ASP A 419 16.92 -16.67 0.75
N ASN A 420 17.56 -15.68 0.10
CA ASN A 420 17.64 -15.52 -1.35
C ASN A 420 16.27 -15.50 -2.06
N THR A 421 15.21 -15.10 -1.35
CA THR A 421 13.88 -14.92 -1.95
C THR A 421 13.57 -13.46 -2.27
N THR A 422 12.66 -13.26 -3.23
CA THR A 422 12.08 -11.95 -3.52
C THR A 422 10.64 -12.11 -3.98
N ARG A 423 9.88 -11.01 -4.04
CA ARG A 423 8.61 -10.97 -4.76
C ARG A 423 8.81 -10.27 -6.09
N CYS A 424 8.17 -10.70 -7.16
CA CYS A 424 8.41 -10.13 -8.48
C CYS A 424 7.11 -9.71 -9.17
N GLN A 425 7.16 -8.60 -9.91
CA GLN A 425 6.15 -8.21 -10.88
C GLN A 425 6.62 -8.57 -12.29
N THR A 426 5.86 -9.39 -13.02
CA THR A 426 6.03 -9.50 -14.48
C THR A 426 5.33 -8.34 -15.19
N LEU A 427 5.97 -7.84 -16.24
CA LEU A 427 5.44 -6.80 -17.11
C LEU A 427 5.36 -7.31 -18.54
N ASP A 428 4.15 -7.31 -19.12
CA ASP A 428 3.90 -7.46 -20.55
C ASP A 428 3.85 -6.09 -21.24
N TYR A 429 4.05 -6.07 -22.57
CA TYR A 429 3.97 -4.83 -23.36
C TYR A 429 2.61 -4.12 -23.22
N GLU A 430 1.51 -4.88 -23.17
CA GLU A 430 0.14 -4.33 -23.08
C GLU A 430 -0.17 -3.71 -21.71
N ASP A 431 0.60 -4.03 -20.67
CA ASP A 431 0.38 -3.49 -19.32
C ASP A 431 0.79 -2.00 -19.26
N ASP A 432 1.97 -1.68 -19.80
CA ASP A 432 2.54 -0.33 -19.85
C ASP A 432 3.66 -0.26 -20.91
N PRO A 433 3.34 0.11 -22.17
CA PRO A 433 4.30 0.12 -23.27
C PRO A 433 5.54 0.99 -23.00
N TRP A 434 5.37 2.11 -22.29
CA TRP A 434 6.47 3.02 -22.01
C TRP A 434 7.42 2.44 -20.95
N LEU A 435 6.87 1.84 -19.89
CA LEU A 435 7.67 1.17 -18.87
C LEU A 435 8.35 -0.11 -19.42
N TYR A 436 7.66 -0.84 -20.30
CA TYR A 436 8.22 -2.00 -20.99
C TYR A 436 9.43 -1.60 -21.84
N ASP A 437 9.32 -0.53 -22.64
CA ASP A 437 10.43 -0.02 -23.43
C ASP A 437 11.57 0.54 -22.53
N LEU A 438 11.26 1.21 -21.42
CA LEU A 438 12.26 1.62 -20.42
C LEU A 438 13.10 0.43 -19.92
N ILE A 439 12.45 -0.65 -19.49
CA ILE A 439 13.14 -1.84 -18.99
C ILE A 439 13.90 -2.55 -20.13
N THR A 440 13.37 -2.52 -21.35
CA THR A 440 14.06 -3.03 -22.54
C THR A 440 15.34 -2.25 -22.82
N LYS A 441 15.32 -0.92 -22.75
CA LYS A 441 16.54 -0.09 -22.89
C LYS A 441 17.54 -0.33 -21.77
N PHE A 442 17.07 -0.55 -20.55
CA PHE A 442 17.94 -0.94 -19.45
C PHE A 442 18.58 -2.33 -19.69
N LYS A 443 17.82 -3.29 -20.25
CA LYS A 443 18.34 -4.61 -20.65
C LYS A 443 19.40 -4.52 -21.73
N GLU A 444 19.20 -3.70 -22.76
CA GLU A 444 20.19 -3.48 -23.83
C GLU A 444 21.56 -3.03 -23.26
N MET A 445 21.54 -2.26 -22.17
CA MET A 445 22.75 -1.75 -21.51
C MET A 445 23.40 -2.74 -20.54
N THR A 446 22.59 -3.58 -19.88
CA THR A 446 23.03 -4.35 -18.69
C THR A 446 22.99 -5.87 -18.88
N GLY A 447 22.28 -6.33 -19.91
CA GLY A 447 21.89 -7.74 -20.07
C GLY A 447 20.76 -8.19 -19.14
N LEU A 448 20.14 -7.30 -18.35
CA LEU A 448 19.10 -7.64 -17.38
C LEU A 448 17.82 -6.83 -17.63
N GLY A 449 16.71 -7.50 -17.95
CA GLY A 449 15.40 -6.87 -18.11
C GLY A 449 14.66 -6.64 -16.80
N VAL A 450 15.35 -6.10 -15.78
CA VAL A 450 14.84 -5.96 -14.41
C VAL A 450 15.15 -4.57 -13.85
N LEU A 451 14.16 -3.97 -13.17
CA LEU A 451 14.34 -2.80 -12.31
C LEU A 451 13.83 -3.08 -10.90
N VAL A 452 14.30 -2.32 -9.91
CA VAL A 452 13.65 -2.28 -8.59
C VAL A 452 12.37 -1.45 -8.70
N ASN A 453 11.28 -1.94 -8.13
CA ASN A 453 10.00 -1.26 -7.99
C ASN A 453 9.54 -1.27 -6.52
N THR A 454 9.29 -0.10 -5.95
CA THR A 454 8.64 0.05 -4.65
C THR A 454 7.56 1.12 -4.69
N SER A 455 6.66 1.13 -3.70
CA SER A 455 5.54 2.06 -3.68
C SER A 455 5.94 3.53 -3.48
N PHE A 456 5.34 4.41 -4.30
CA PHE A 456 5.48 5.86 -4.24
C PHE A 456 4.56 6.43 -3.15
N ASN A 457 5.11 6.54 -1.94
CA ASN A 457 4.47 7.12 -0.76
C ASN A 457 5.50 7.42 0.33
N GLY A 458 5.14 8.28 1.29
CA GLY A 458 5.89 8.42 2.54
C GLY A 458 5.67 7.24 3.50
N PRO A 459 6.30 7.31 4.69
CA PRO A 459 6.03 6.37 5.78
C PRO A 459 4.61 6.57 6.30
N ASP A 460 3.87 5.48 6.51
CA ASP A 460 2.49 5.49 7.02
C ASP A 460 1.48 6.33 6.17
N GLU A 461 1.81 6.64 4.92
CA GLU A 461 0.93 7.32 3.95
C GLU A 461 0.39 6.34 2.90
N PRO A 462 -0.82 6.55 2.33
CA PRO A 462 -1.27 5.85 1.13
C PRO A 462 -0.37 6.09 -0.09
N ILE A 463 -0.49 5.25 -1.12
CA ILE A 463 0.14 5.48 -2.43
C ILE A 463 -0.39 6.78 -3.03
N ILE A 464 0.51 7.57 -3.62
CA ILE A 464 0.17 8.85 -4.29
C ILE A 464 -0.85 8.60 -5.42
N GLU A 465 -1.86 9.45 -5.54
CA GLU A 465 -2.92 9.32 -6.55
C GLU A 465 -2.70 10.24 -7.76
N ASN A 466 -2.48 11.55 -7.52
CA ASN A 466 -2.47 12.58 -8.57
C ASN A 466 -1.11 13.29 -8.75
N TYR A 467 -1.00 14.11 -9.80
CA TYR A 467 0.24 14.80 -10.17
C TYR A 467 0.70 15.83 -9.12
N ASN A 468 -0.21 16.59 -8.51
CA ASN A 468 0.14 17.57 -7.48
C ASN A 468 0.69 16.90 -6.22
N GLN A 469 0.06 15.81 -5.77
CA GLN A 469 0.58 14.98 -4.68
C GLN A 469 1.98 14.43 -5.01
N ALA A 470 2.21 14.00 -6.25
CA ALA A 470 3.52 13.52 -6.69
C ALA A 470 4.61 14.61 -6.65
N ILE A 471 4.28 15.82 -7.10
CA ILE A 471 5.18 16.99 -7.06
C ILE A 471 5.47 17.39 -5.62
N ASP A 472 4.45 17.53 -4.78
CA ASP A 472 4.60 17.89 -3.37
C ASP A 472 5.48 16.89 -2.62
N TRP A 473 5.25 15.59 -2.86
CA TRP A 473 6.09 14.56 -2.27
C TRP A 473 7.52 14.64 -2.79
N TYR A 474 7.71 14.81 -4.11
CA TYR A 474 9.03 14.90 -4.72
C TYR A 474 9.82 16.09 -4.15
N LEU A 475 9.20 17.25 -3.98
CA LEU A 475 9.84 18.41 -3.37
C LEU A 475 10.24 18.18 -1.90
N LYS A 476 9.50 17.33 -1.17
CA LYS A 476 9.82 16.95 0.23
C LYS A 476 10.90 15.86 0.36
N LYS A 477 11.10 15.02 -0.66
CA LYS A 477 12.01 13.85 -0.59
C LYS A 477 13.27 14.05 -1.42
N ILE A 478 14.23 14.79 -0.87
CA ILE A 478 15.48 15.15 -1.56
C ILE A 478 16.34 13.94 -1.99
N ASP A 479 16.19 12.79 -1.32
CA ASP A 479 16.90 11.55 -1.65
C ASP A 479 16.37 10.87 -2.94
N VAL A 480 15.29 11.37 -3.55
CA VAL A 480 14.82 10.97 -4.89
C VAL A 480 15.38 11.94 -5.93
N ASP A 481 16.12 11.42 -6.91
CA ASP A 481 16.80 12.24 -7.91
C ASP A 481 15.81 12.92 -8.85
N TYR A 482 14.86 12.17 -9.41
CA TYR A 482 13.94 12.66 -10.45
C TYR A 482 12.49 12.25 -10.19
N LEU A 483 11.55 13.09 -10.62
CA LEU A 483 10.14 12.71 -10.77
C LEU A 483 9.86 12.54 -12.27
N LEU A 484 9.19 11.45 -12.64
CA LEU A 484 8.78 11.15 -14.00
C LEU A 484 7.25 11.18 -14.04
N ILE A 485 6.69 12.18 -14.71
CA ILE A 485 5.25 12.30 -14.95
C ILE A 485 4.99 11.93 -16.41
N ASP A 486 4.37 10.77 -16.62
CA ASP A 486 4.23 10.15 -17.95
C ASP A 486 5.56 10.13 -18.72
N ASN A 487 5.73 10.97 -19.75
CA ASN A 487 6.97 11.09 -20.54
C ASN A 487 7.74 12.41 -20.29
N TYR A 488 7.49 13.07 -19.17
CA TYR A 488 8.19 14.28 -18.73
C TYR A 488 9.07 14.00 -17.52
N LEU A 489 10.35 14.28 -17.69
CA LEU A 489 11.32 14.36 -16.61
C LEU A 489 11.12 15.67 -15.87
N VAL A 490 10.86 15.57 -14.57
CA VAL A 490 10.73 16.69 -13.65
C VAL A 490 12.00 16.79 -12.83
N GLU A 491 12.67 17.93 -12.94
CA GLU A 491 13.89 18.24 -12.22
C GLU A 491 13.62 19.36 -11.21
N ARG A 492 14.15 19.24 -9.99
CA ARG A 492 14.17 20.39 -9.08
C ARG A 492 15.07 21.45 -9.69
N ASN A 493 14.55 22.67 -9.76
CA ASN A 493 15.40 23.84 -10.01
C ASN A 493 16.40 23.91 -8.86
N ASN A 494 17.62 24.39 -9.11
CA ASN A 494 18.75 24.42 -8.17
C ASN A 494 18.49 25.33 -6.93
N TYR A 495 17.46 25.06 -6.15
CA TYR A 495 17.07 25.72 -4.90
C TYR A 495 16.99 24.65 -3.82
N PHE A 496 18.14 24.30 -3.24
CA PHE A 496 18.23 23.37 -2.12
C PHE A 496 17.87 24.10 -0.83
N ILE A 497 16.72 23.78 -0.24
CA ILE A 497 16.37 24.22 1.12
C ILE A 497 16.70 23.11 2.12
N GLU A 498 17.69 23.32 2.98
CA GLU A 498 18.14 22.35 3.99
C GLU A 498 18.03 22.98 5.39
N ALA A 499 17.34 22.34 6.33
CA ALA A 499 17.38 22.76 7.73
C ALA A 499 18.72 22.33 8.34
N ILE A 500 19.56 23.30 8.74
CA ILE A 500 20.91 23.02 9.27
C ILE A 500 20.88 22.76 10.78
N ARG A 501 20.09 23.55 11.55
CA ARG A 501 19.73 23.48 12.99
C ARG A 501 19.48 24.91 13.53
N ASP A 502 18.84 25.05 14.70
CA ASP A 502 18.67 26.33 15.42
C ASP A 502 18.05 27.45 14.56
N ASN A 503 16.93 27.14 13.91
CA ASN A 503 16.24 28.02 12.98
C ASN A 503 17.08 28.47 11.78
N LYS A 504 18.20 27.80 11.48
CA LYS A 504 19.01 28.09 10.30
C LYS A 504 18.61 27.21 9.13
N TYR A 505 18.35 27.84 8.00
CA TYR A 505 17.97 27.19 6.75
C TYR A 505 19.00 27.55 5.70
N ARG A 506 19.57 26.55 5.04
CA ARG A 506 20.34 26.74 3.84
C ARG A 506 19.38 26.91 2.68
N ILE A 507 19.53 27.93 1.86
CA ILE A 507 18.93 27.99 0.53
C ILE A 507 20.11 28.14 -0.44
N ASN A 508 20.42 27.08 -1.18
CA ASN A 508 21.63 26.96 -2.01
C ASN A 508 22.94 27.12 -1.22
N ASN A 509 23.68 28.19 -1.48
CA ASN A 509 24.94 28.49 -0.80
C ASN A 509 24.77 29.53 0.33
N ASN A 510 23.54 29.98 0.58
CA ASN A 510 23.25 31.02 1.55
C ASN A 510 22.58 30.42 2.79
N ILE A 511 23.02 30.86 3.98
CA ILE A 511 22.45 30.44 5.27
C ILE A 511 21.54 31.56 5.77
N PHE A 512 20.26 31.24 5.97
CA PHE A 512 19.23 32.10 6.53
C PHE A 512 19.00 31.71 7.99
N ILE A 513 18.76 32.68 8.87
CA ILE A 513 18.48 32.44 10.29
C ILE A 513 17.10 33.00 10.61
N LEU A 514 16.17 32.12 10.97
CA LEU A 514 14.85 32.49 11.50
C LEU A 514 15.02 32.89 12.98
N ARG A 515 14.72 34.14 13.31
CA ARG A 515 14.69 34.61 14.70
C ARG A 515 13.26 34.69 15.18
N LYS A 516 12.96 34.02 16.30
CA LYS A 516 11.73 34.25 17.06
C LYS A 516 11.92 35.50 17.91
N PHE A 517 11.10 36.51 17.72
CA PHE A 517 11.05 37.67 18.61
C PHE A 517 10.15 37.31 19.79
N ASN A 518 10.70 37.32 21.00
CA ASN A 518 9.91 37.28 22.23
C ASN A 518 9.86 38.72 22.75
N ASP A 519 8.77 39.43 22.52
CA ASP A 519 8.42 40.55 23.37
C ASP A 519 7.38 40.07 24.40
N GLY A 520 7.81 40.02 25.65
CA GLY A 520 6.89 39.86 26.76
C GLY A 520 6.04 41.13 26.85
N SER A 521 4.82 41.11 26.32
CA SER A 521 3.58 41.52 27.03
C SER A 521 2.40 41.78 26.08
N HIS A 522 1.24 41.22 26.48
CA HIS A 522 -0.14 41.65 26.22
C HIS A 522 -0.89 41.27 24.92
N ASN A 523 -1.92 40.43 25.14
CA ASN A 523 -3.29 40.42 24.61
C ASN A 523 -3.56 40.77 23.12
N LEU A 524 -3.92 39.70 22.40
CA LEU A 524 -4.95 39.61 21.34
C LEU A 524 -4.83 40.60 20.17
N ASN A 525 -4.00 40.23 19.20
CA ASN A 525 -4.38 40.02 17.78
C ASN A 525 -3.10 39.62 17.02
N ASP A 526 -2.83 38.32 16.98
CA ASP A 526 -1.61 37.74 16.41
C ASP A 526 -1.69 37.69 14.87
N ASP A 527 -1.22 38.75 14.21
CA ASP A 527 -0.88 38.76 12.78
C ASP A 527 0.64 38.68 12.59
N LEU A 528 1.09 37.58 11.98
CA LEU A 528 2.49 37.21 11.80
C LEU A 528 3.10 37.91 10.56
N ILE A 529 3.78 39.05 10.75
CA ILE A 529 4.49 39.79 9.68
C ILE A 529 5.95 39.31 9.59
N LEU A 530 6.35 38.76 8.42
CA LEU A 530 7.75 38.54 8.05
C LEU A 530 8.26 39.71 7.20
N SER A 531 9.20 40.49 7.72
CA SER A 531 9.90 41.52 6.94
C SER A 531 11.00 40.87 6.09
N LEU A 532 10.83 40.85 4.77
CA LEU A 532 11.86 40.56 3.78
C LEU A 532 12.70 41.82 3.52
N ASN A 533 13.57 42.17 4.45
CA ASN A 533 14.62 43.17 4.21
C ASN A 533 15.92 42.43 3.93
N ASP A 534 16.10 41.98 2.68
CA ASP A 534 17.39 41.99 1.96
C ASP A 534 17.27 41.28 0.60
N ILE A 535 16.40 41.80 -0.27
CA ILE A 535 16.69 41.83 -1.71
C ILE A 535 17.11 43.28 -2.02
N SER A 536 18.29 43.63 -1.56
CA SER A 536 19.01 44.82 -1.99
C SER A 536 19.56 44.56 -3.39
N LEU A 537 18.77 44.82 -4.44
CA LEU A 537 19.34 45.12 -5.77
C LEU A 537 18.42 45.78 -6.79
N ILE A 538 17.16 46.10 -6.49
CA ILE A 538 16.33 46.84 -7.46
C ILE A 538 15.55 47.93 -6.73
N ILE A 539 16.10 49.14 -6.75
CA ILE A 539 15.45 50.46 -6.92
C ILE A 539 16.49 51.48 -6.47
N LYS A 540 17.31 51.88 -7.44
CA LYS A 540 18.04 53.14 -7.43
C LYS A 540 16.99 54.27 -7.54
N GLU A 541 17.25 55.36 -6.83
CA GLU A 541 16.61 56.69 -6.97
C GLU A 541 15.28 56.91 -6.22
N GLU A 542 15.39 57.30 -4.94
CA GLU A 542 15.00 58.64 -4.43
C GLU A 542 14.66 58.62 -2.91
N PRO A 543 15.10 59.61 -2.10
CA PRO A 543 15.04 59.52 -0.62
C PRO A 543 13.70 59.89 0.04
N LEU A 544 12.62 60.15 -0.72
CA LEU A 544 11.43 60.85 -0.19
C LEU A 544 10.13 60.03 -0.08
N LYS A 545 10.16 58.70 -0.21
CA LYS A 545 8.98 57.84 0.06
C LYS A 545 9.15 56.92 1.28
N ARG A 546 9.77 57.43 2.34
CA ARG A 546 9.96 56.69 3.60
C ARG A 546 8.82 56.79 4.62
N LEU A 547 7.70 57.46 4.31
CA LEU A 547 6.73 57.82 5.34
C LEU A 547 5.26 57.41 5.14
N PHE A 548 4.93 56.49 4.22
CA PHE A 548 3.50 56.19 3.97
C PHE A 548 3.08 54.72 3.82
N LEU A 549 3.85 53.76 4.36
CA LEU A 549 3.48 52.34 4.32
C LEU A 549 3.50 51.62 5.67
N PHE A 550 3.46 52.36 6.79
CA PHE A 550 3.60 51.76 8.12
C PHE A 550 2.32 51.65 8.95
N ASN A 551 1.12 51.94 8.43
CA ASN A 551 -0.09 51.96 9.26
C ASN A 551 -1.38 51.51 8.58
N GLN A 552 -1.35 50.48 7.73
CA GLN A 552 -2.59 49.80 7.35
C GLN A 552 -2.45 48.29 7.50
N THR A 553 -3.16 47.77 8.50
CA THR A 553 -3.58 46.37 8.64
C THR A 553 -4.26 45.95 7.33
N LEU A 554 -3.68 45.00 6.62
CA LEU A 554 -4.32 44.39 5.46
C LEU A 554 -5.38 43.41 5.96
N ASN A 555 -6.59 43.91 6.18
CA ASN A 555 -7.78 43.06 6.17
C ASN A 555 -8.00 42.60 4.71
N PHE A 556 -7.96 41.29 4.47
CA PHE A 556 -8.42 40.70 3.22
C PHE A 556 -9.93 40.86 3.12
N ASN A 557 -10.37 42.01 2.60
CA ASN A 557 -11.68 42.19 1.99
C ASN A 557 -11.44 42.46 0.50
N ASP A 558 -11.81 41.51 -0.36
CA ASP A 558 -12.19 41.52 -1.79
C ASP A 558 -11.84 42.72 -2.72
N LYS A 559 -10.80 43.51 -2.45
CA LYS A 559 -10.42 44.70 -3.23
C LYS A 559 -8.96 44.74 -3.67
N LEU A 560 -8.21 43.66 -3.51
CA LEU A 560 -6.87 43.49 -4.10
C LEU A 560 -6.89 42.89 -5.52
N LEU A 561 -8.05 42.89 -6.18
CA LEU A 561 -8.26 42.38 -7.54
C LEU A 561 -7.78 43.33 -8.67
N ASP A 562 -7.26 44.52 -8.36
CA ASP A 562 -7.03 45.56 -9.37
C ASP A 562 -5.57 45.87 -9.74
N ASN A 563 -4.57 45.10 -9.26
CA ASN A 563 -3.17 45.36 -9.61
C ASN A 563 -2.47 44.19 -10.33
N LYS A 564 -2.11 44.44 -11.60
CA LYS A 564 -1.58 43.54 -12.63
C LYS A 564 -0.14 43.02 -12.39
N ASN A 565 0.25 42.65 -11.17
CA ASN A 565 1.53 41.95 -10.94
C ASN A 565 1.33 40.72 -10.05
N SER A 566 0.79 39.67 -10.68
CA SER A 566 0.37 38.40 -10.09
C SER A 566 1.52 37.46 -9.68
N ASN A 567 2.77 37.74 -10.03
CA ASN A 567 3.89 36.83 -9.75
C ASN A 567 4.40 36.87 -8.31
N LEU A 568 4.40 38.05 -7.66
CA LEU A 568 4.98 38.20 -6.32
C LEU A 568 4.05 37.69 -5.21
N HIS A 569 2.73 37.83 -5.39
CA HIS A 569 1.71 37.30 -4.47
C HIS A 569 1.69 35.78 -4.45
N PHE A 570 1.86 35.15 -5.61
CA PHE A 570 1.87 33.70 -5.75
C PHE A 570 3.12 33.07 -5.11
N GLU A 571 4.27 33.74 -5.21
CA GLU A 571 5.52 33.32 -4.58
C GLU A 571 5.47 33.37 -3.05
N LEU A 572 4.90 34.42 -2.47
CA LEU A 572 4.76 34.58 -1.02
C LEU A 572 3.79 33.56 -0.42
N TYR A 573 2.68 33.27 -1.10
CA TYR A 573 1.69 32.27 -0.67
C TYR A 573 2.28 30.85 -0.66
N ASN A 574 3.04 30.49 -1.70
CA ASN A 574 3.70 29.19 -1.80
C ASN A 574 4.85 29.02 -0.78
N LEU A 575 5.61 30.08 -0.50
CA LEU A 575 6.64 30.08 0.55
C LEU A 575 6.05 29.94 1.96
N LEU A 576 4.88 30.54 2.21
CA LEU A 576 4.17 30.41 3.49
C LEU A 576 3.54 29.03 3.68
N ILE A 577 2.96 28.43 2.64
CA ILE A 577 2.46 27.05 2.66
C ILE A 577 3.60 26.07 2.96
N TYR A 578 4.76 26.25 2.32
CA TYR A 578 5.94 25.42 2.59
C TYR A 578 6.46 25.58 4.03
N LYS A 579 6.36 26.79 4.60
CA LYS A 579 6.72 27.08 5.99
C LYS A 579 5.75 26.43 6.98
N PHE A 580 4.46 26.33 6.65
CA PHE A 580 3.47 25.62 7.45
C PHE A 580 3.72 24.10 7.48
N PHE A 581 4.20 23.53 6.37
CA PHE A 581 4.59 22.11 6.31
C PHE A 581 5.89 21.80 7.06
N LEU A 582 6.91 22.67 6.96
CA LEU A 582 8.19 22.49 7.65
C LEU A 582 8.11 22.67 9.17
N ILE A 583 7.22 23.55 9.66
CA ILE A 583 7.01 23.75 11.10
C ILE A 583 6.33 22.55 11.77
N ASN A 584 5.43 21.85 11.07
CA ASN A 584 4.74 20.68 11.62
C ASN A 584 5.62 19.40 11.68
N GLU A 585 6.62 19.25 10.79
CA GLU A 585 7.59 18.14 10.86
C GLU A 585 8.65 18.32 11.97
N VAL A 586 8.78 19.52 12.54
CA VAL A 586 9.73 19.84 13.63
C VAL A 586 9.04 19.88 15.01
N LEU A 587 7.71 19.98 15.05
CA LEU A 587 6.91 19.96 16.27
C LEU A 587 6.23 18.61 16.55
N SER A 588 6.46 17.60 15.69
CA SER A 588 6.17 16.17 15.94
C SER A 588 7.46 15.37 16.05
#